data_AF-A0A4Y8LGI9-F1
#
_entry.id   AF-A0A4Y8LGI9-F1
#
_cell.length_a   1.000
_cell.length_b   1.000
_cell.length_c   1.000
_cell.angle_alpha   90.00
_cell.angle_beta   90.00
_cell.angle_gamma   90.00
#
_symmetry.space_group_name_H-M   'P 1'
#
loop_
_entity.id
_entity.type
_entity.pdbx_description
1 polymer ?
#
loop_
_entity_poly.entity_id
_entity_poly.type
_entity_poly.pdbx_seq_one_letter_code
_entity_poly.pdbx_strand_id
1 'polypeptide(L)'
;MFFFLMIQLLMLVACQSIYKTRSFSSERYADAYVTLMGSTYGISMSVCIGIYFSAPLWSAVLPLAAGFGFGWLSGKGNAVIAGAMSGLSSGLMGIMLTAALENPALCGIPIQPVNHQLILVLVTGYFGVSVLFSGRIQER
;
A
#
# COMPACT_ATOMS: atom_id res chain seq x y z
N MET A 1 -3.58 10.11 -13.90
CA MET A 1 -4.25 8.82 -13.66
C MET A 1 -3.42 7.63 -14.16
N PHE A 2 -3.32 7.38 -15.48
CA PHE A 2 -2.59 6.22 -16.03
C PHE A 2 -1.13 6.12 -15.56
N PHE A 3 -0.42 7.24 -15.51
CA PHE A 3 0.97 7.28 -15.06
C PHE A 3 1.15 6.77 -13.61
N PHE A 4 0.27 7.18 -12.69
CA PHE A 4 0.33 6.72 -11.29
C PHE A 4 -0.03 5.25 -11.15
N LEU A 5 -1.05 4.77 -11.85
CA LEU A 5 -1.40 3.34 -11.87
C LEU A 5 -0.25 2.49 -12.45
N MET A 6 0.43 2.98 -13.48
CA MET A 6 1.59 2.31 -14.06
C MET A 6 2.76 2.25 -13.06
N ILE A 7 3.02 3.32 -12.31
CA ILE A 7 4.04 3.32 -11.24
C ILE A 7 3.68 2.31 -10.15
N GLN A 8 2.43 2.24 -9.72
CA GLN A 8 1.99 1.29 -8.70
C GLN A 8 2.15 -0.17 -9.17
N LEU A 9 1.80 -0.46 -10.41
CA LEU A 9 2.05 -1.78 -11.03
C LEU A 9 3.54 -2.10 -11.10
N LEU A 10 4.36 -1.14 -11.53
CA LEU A 10 5.81 -1.32 -11.66
C LEU A 10 6.47 -1.59 -10.30
N MET A 11 6.02 -0.90 -9.25
CA MET A 11 6.47 -1.14 -7.88
C MET A 11 6.01 -2.51 -7.36
N LEU A 12 4.81 -2.97 -7.72
CA LEU A 12 4.34 -4.32 -7.37
C LEU A 12 5.19 -5.41 -8.04
N VAL A 13 5.53 -5.23 -9.32
CA VAL A 13 6.46 -6.12 -10.06
C VAL A 13 7.86 -6.09 -9.42
N ALA A 14 8.36 -4.92 -9.02
CA ALA A 14 9.63 -4.78 -8.32
C ALA A 14 9.63 -5.55 -6.98
N CYS A 15 8.56 -5.42 -6.19
CA CYS A 15 8.38 -6.20 -4.96
C CYS A 15 8.38 -7.71 -5.22
N GLN A 16 7.67 -8.19 -6.24
CA GLN A 16 7.66 -9.60 -6.60
C GLN A 16 9.05 -10.11 -7.02
N SER A 17 9.80 -9.30 -7.78
CA SER A 17 11.16 -9.63 -8.19
C SER A 17 12.12 -9.72 -6.99
N ILE A 18 12.02 -8.77 -6.06
CA ILE A 18 12.80 -8.79 -4.81
C ILE A 18 12.44 -10.02 -3.97
N TYR A 19 11.14 -10.33 -3.88
CA TYR A 19 10.63 -11.49 -3.17
C TYR A 19 11.18 -12.80 -3.74
N LYS A 20 11.12 -12.98 -5.06
CA LYS A 20 11.58 -14.21 -5.74
C LYS A 20 13.09 -14.41 -5.64
N THR A 21 13.85 -13.32 -5.62
CA THR A 21 15.32 -13.37 -5.57
C THR A 21 15.83 -13.61 -4.15
N ARG A 22 15.05 -13.28 -3.10
CA ARG A 22 15.49 -13.33 -1.71
C ARG A 22 14.72 -14.39 -0.92
N SER A 23 15.39 -15.48 -0.56
CA SER A 23 14.86 -16.46 0.40
C SER A 23 14.76 -15.83 1.79
N PHE A 24 13.54 -15.65 2.31
CA PHE A 24 13.31 -15.18 3.67
C PHE A 24 13.65 -16.29 4.68
N SER A 25 14.88 -16.25 5.17
CA SER A 25 15.45 -17.24 6.08
C SER A 25 14.69 -17.39 7.41
N SER A 26 13.98 -16.35 7.87
CA SER A 26 13.15 -16.41 9.09
C SER A 26 11.66 -16.11 8.82
N GLU A 27 10.77 -16.76 9.57
CA GLU A 27 9.32 -16.51 9.52
C GLU A 27 8.95 -15.10 9.96
N ARG A 28 9.65 -14.54 10.96
CA ARG A 28 9.39 -13.20 11.47
C ARG A 28 9.72 -12.10 10.44
N TYR A 29 10.78 -12.28 9.65
CA TYR A 29 11.13 -11.32 8.59
C TYR A 29 10.12 -11.36 7.45
N ALA A 30 9.67 -12.55 7.06
CA ALA A 30 8.64 -12.70 6.04
C ALA A 30 7.34 -12.01 6.44
N ASP A 31 6.91 -12.18 7.70
CA ASP A 31 5.69 -11.58 8.24
C ASP A 31 5.78 -10.04 8.28
N ALA A 32 6.88 -9.51 8.82
CA ALA A 32 7.12 -8.06 8.86
C ALA A 32 7.22 -7.45 7.46
N TYR A 33 7.89 -8.14 6.52
CA TYR A 33 8.03 -7.69 5.14
C TYR A 33 6.67 -7.63 4.43
N VAL A 34 5.88 -8.70 4.51
CA VAL A 34 4.56 -8.76 3.88
C VAL A 34 3.60 -7.74 4.48
N THR A 35 3.63 -7.55 5.80
CA THR A 35 2.82 -6.54 6.50
C THR A 35 3.20 -5.13 6.03
N LEU A 36 4.50 -4.82 5.96
CA LEU A 36 4.99 -3.53 5.50
C LEU A 36 4.59 -3.28 4.04
N MET A 37 4.82 -4.23 3.14
CA MET A 37 4.47 -4.08 1.72
C MET A 37 2.96 -4.00 1.49
N GLY A 38 2.19 -4.86 2.15
CA GLY A 38 0.74 -4.87 2.04
C GLY A 38 0.10 -3.57 2.55
N SER A 39 0.61 -3.03 3.66
CA SER A 39 0.08 -1.78 4.24
C SER A 39 0.44 -0.55 3.42
N THR A 40 1.70 -0.43 2.98
CA THR A 40 2.13 0.74 2.21
C THR A 40 1.55 0.75 0.81
N TYR A 41 1.46 -0.42 0.15
CA TYR A 41 0.77 -0.55 -1.14
C TYR A 41 -0.73 -0.29 -1.00
N GLY A 42 -1.36 -0.80 0.06
CA GLY A 42 -2.80 -0.67 0.27
C GLY A 42 -3.24 0.79 0.49
N ILE A 43 -2.52 1.57 1.29
CA ILE A 43 -2.75 3.03 1.42
C ILE A 43 -2.52 3.73 0.07
N SER A 44 -1.43 3.39 -0.62
CA SER A 44 -1.09 4.04 -1.89
C SER A 44 -2.15 3.85 -2.96
N MET A 45 -2.62 2.61 -3.13
CA MET A 45 -3.65 2.26 -4.10
C MET A 45 -5.01 2.83 -3.74
N SER A 46 -5.43 2.73 -2.47
CA SER A 46 -6.73 3.26 -2.04
C SER A 46 -6.82 4.77 -2.17
N VAL A 47 -5.75 5.52 -1.83
CA VAL A 47 -5.70 6.97 -2.05
C VAL A 47 -5.71 7.32 -3.53
N CYS A 48 -4.95 6.59 -4.36
CA CYS A 48 -4.95 6.79 -5.81
C CYS A 48 -6.35 6.60 -6.40
N ILE A 49 -7.01 5.49 -6.08
CA ILE A 49 -8.35 5.18 -6.59
C ILE A 49 -9.37 6.17 -6.04
N GLY A 50 -9.26 6.50 -4.76
CA GLY A 50 -10.15 7.44 -4.08
C GLY A 50 -10.18 8.81 -4.72
N ILE A 51 -9.02 9.39 -5.01
CA ILE A 51 -8.92 10.72 -5.63
C ILE A 51 -9.46 10.71 -7.08
N TYR A 52 -9.34 9.59 -7.81
CA TYR A 52 -9.71 9.54 -9.24
C TYR A 52 -11.14 9.06 -9.50
N PHE A 53 -11.69 8.19 -8.65
CA PHE A 53 -12.98 7.52 -8.88
C PHE A 53 -14.02 7.77 -7.77
N SER A 54 -13.73 8.66 -6.80
CA SER A 54 -14.58 8.95 -5.63
C SER A 54 -15.04 7.66 -4.94
N ALA A 55 -14.11 7.07 -4.17
CA ALA A 55 -14.07 5.65 -3.86
C ALA A 55 -15.29 5.11 -3.09
N PRO A 56 -16.10 4.22 -3.69
CA PRO A 56 -16.98 3.31 -2.95
C PRO A 56 -16.18 2.25 -2.17
N LEU A 57 -16.80 1.68 -1.13
CA LEU A 57 -16.22 0.67 -0.22
C LEU A 57 -15.58 -0.54 -0.94
N TRP A 58 -16.01 -0.90 -2.15
CA TRP A 58 -15.43 -2.00 -2.92
C TRP A 58 -13.98 -1.73 -3.37
N SER A 59 -13.52 -0.48 -3.35
CA SER A 59 -12.11 -0.15 -3.59
C SER A 59 -11.16 -0.74 -2.55
N ALA A 60 -11.64 -1.14 -1.36
CA ALA A 60 -10.84 -1.85 -0.34
C ALA A 60 -10.50 -3.30 -0.73
N VAL A 61 -11.23 -3.89 -1.69
CA VAL A 61 -11.01 -5.27 -2.15
C VAL A 61 -9.68 -5.40 -2.89
N LEU A 62 -9.25 -4.36 -3.60
CA LEU A 62 -7.98 -4.33 -4.34
C LEU A 62 -6.75 -4.39 -3.40
N PRO A 63 -6.64 -3.51 -2.38
CA PRO A 63 -5.66 -3.63 -1.31
C PRO A 63 -5.65 -4.99 -0.59
N LEU A 64 -6.84 -5.54 -0.30
CA LEU A 64 -6.96 -6.87 0.31
C LEU A 64 -6.38 -7.96 -0.60
N ALA A 65 -6.76 -7.98 -1.88
CA ALA A 65 -6.26 -8.96 -2.85
C ALA A 65 -4.74 -8.85 -3.03
N ALA A 66 -4.20 -7.63 -3.05
CA ALA A 66 -2.76 -7.39 -3.12
C ALA A 66 -2.04 -7.87 -1.86
N GLY A 67 -2.55 -7.53 -0.67
CA GLY A 67 -2.01 -7.99 0.61
C GLY A 67 -2.01 -9.52 0.74
N PHE A 68 -3.09 -10.16 0.31
CA PHE A 68 -3.17 -11.62 0.23
C PHE A 68 -2.15 -12.19 -0.77
N GLY A 69 -1.99 -11.56 -1.93
CA GLY A 69 -1.00 -11.95 -2.94
C GLY A 69 0.44 -11.89 -2.42
N PHE A 70 0.80 -10.83 -1.69
CA PHE A 70 2.12 -10.72 -1.05
C PHE A 70 2.36 -11.81 -0.01
N GLY A 71 1.36 -12.11 0.82
CA GLY A 71 1.47 -13.18 1.80
C GLY A 71 1.49 -14.58 1.17
N TRP A 72 0.75 -14.79 0.07
CA TRP A 72 0.76 -16.05 -0.67
C TRP A 72 2.13 -16.33 -1.30
N LEU A 73 2.76 -15.30 -1.88
CA LEU A 73 4.13 -15.39 -2.38
C LEU A 73 5.11 -15.84 -1.30
N SER A 74 4.78 -15.61 -0.03
CA SER A 74 5.61 -16.04 1.08
C SER A 74 5.59 -17.53 1.39
N GLY A 75 4.55 -18.25 0.98
CA GLY A 75 4.40 -19.67 1.26
C GLY A 75 4.20 -20.00 2.74
N LYS A 76 4.06 -18.98 3.61
CA LYS A 76 3.85 -19.11 5.06
C LYS A 76 2.44 -18.67 5.42
N GLY A 77 1.66 -19.54 6.07
CA GLY A 77 0.26 -19.27 6.41
C GLY A 77 0.06 -17.99 7.25
N ASN A 78 0.94 -17.75 8.22
CA ASN A 78 0.87 -16.54 9.06
C ASN A 78 1.08 -15.25 8.25
N ALA A 79 2.00 -15.27 7.28
CA ALA A 79 2.26 -14.12 6.41
C ALA A 79 1.07 -13.83 5.47
N VAL A 80 0.32 -14.85 5.05
CA VAL A 80 -0.94 -14.67 4.29
C VAL A 80 -1.97 -13.88 5.10
N ILE A 81 -2.18 -14.28 6.35
CA ILE A 81 -3.16 -13.65 7.24
C ILE A 81 -2.72 -12.21 7.55
N ALA A 82 -1.45 -12.02 7.90
CA ALA A 82 -0.91 -10.69 8.19
C ALA A 82 -0.96 -9.77 6.96
N GLY A 83 -0.64 -10.28 5.77
CA GLY A 83 -0.74 -9.55 4.51
C GLY A 83 -2.18 -9.15 4.18
N ALA A 84 -3.13 -10.06 4.32
CA ALA A 84 -4.55 -9.78 4.08
C ALA A 84 -5.11 -8.74 5.06
N MET A 85 -4.81 -8.89 6.36
CA MET A 85 -5.24 -7.95 7.41
C MET A 85 -4.62 -6.57 7.19
N SER A 86 -3.34 -6.52 6.86
CA SER A 86 -2.62 -5.26 6.61
C SER A 86 -3.10 -4.59 5.33
N GLY A 87 -3.39 -5.35 4.27
CA GLY A 87 -3.96 -4.84 3.02
C GLY A 87 -5.37 -4.29 3.22
N LEU A 88 -6.21 -4.98 3.98
CA LEU A 88 -7.57 -4.50 4.31
C LEU A 88 -7.53 -3.21 5.14
N SER A 89 -6.79 -3.22 6.26
CA SER A 89 -6.75 -2.10 7.19
C SER A 89 -6.17 -0.85 6.52
N SER A 90 -5.09 -1.01 5.77
CA SER A 90 -4.48 0.08 4.98
C SER A 90 -5.39 0.58 3.85
N GLY A 91 -6.12 -0.31 3.19
CA GLY A 91 -7.12 0.06 2.18
C GLY A 91 -8.25 0.91 2.76
N LEU A 92 -8.80 0.49 3.92
CA LEU A 92 -9.81 1.27 4.63
C LEU A 92 -9.28 2.62 5.12
N MET A 93 -8.05 2.63 5.67
CA MET A 93 -7.40 3.86 6.10
C MET A 93 -7.18 4.84 4.95
N GLY A 94 -6.78 4.35 3.77
CA GLY A 94 -6.61 5.23 2.61
C GLY A 94 -7.94 5.72 2.02
N ILE A 95 -9.02 4.94 2.07
CA ILE A 95 -10.37 5.42 1.72
C ILE A 95 -10.80 6.53 2.68
N MET A 96 -10.61 6.35 3.99
CA MET A 96 -10.91 7.40 4.98
C MET A 96 -10.05 8.64 4.76
N LEU A 97 -8.78 8.47 4.43
CA LEU A 97 -7.88 9.58 4.09
C LEU A 97 -8.38 10.32 2.84
N THR A 98 -8.81 9.61 1.80
CA THR A 98 -9.44 10.24 0.63
C THR A 98 -10.69 11.02 1.02
N ALA A 99 -11.58 10.46 1.84
CA ALA A 99 -12.79 11.16 2.27
C ALA A 99 -12.47 12.44 3.04
N ALA A 100 -11.43 12.40 3.89
CA ALA A 100 -10.93 13.58 4.58
C ALA A 100 -10.31 14.63 3.63
N LEU A 101 -9.74 14.20 2.50
CA LEU A 101 -9.19 15.09 1.48
C LEU A 101 -10.27 15.72 0.60
N GLU A 102 -11.30 14.95 0.23
CA GLU A 102 -12.45 15.47 -0.52
C GLU A 102 -13.26 16.46 0.33
N ASN A 103 -13.36 16.24 1.64
CA ASN A 103 -14.14 17.09 2.53
C ASN A 103 -13.46 17.31 3.89
N PRO A 104 -12.48 18.23 3.99
CA PRO A 104 -11.70 18.46 5.22
C PRO A 104 -12.53 18.98 6.39
N ALA A 105 -13.74 19.48 6.12
CA ALA A 105 -14.70 19.90 7.14
C ALA A 105 -15.17 18.72 8.03
N LEU A 106 -15.15 17.47 7.52
CA LEU A 106 -15.42 16.28 8.34
C LEU A 106 -14.40 16.11 9.48
N CYS A 107 -13.18 16.62 9.28
CA CYS A 107 -12.09 16.53 10.26
C CYS A 107 -11.88 17.84 11.03
N GLY A 108 -12.73 18.86 10.84
CA GLY A 108 -12.57 20.18 11.44
C GLY A 108 -11.34 20.96 10.93
N ILE A 109 -10.80 20.58 9.77
CA ILE A 109 -9.62 21.22 9.17
C ILE A 109 -10.11 22.35 8.24
N PRO A 110 -9.48 23.55 8.28
CA PRO A 110 -9.86 24.65 7.39
C PRO A 110 -9.74 24.24 5.92
N ILE A 111 -10.74 24.61 5.12
CA ILE A 111 -10.80 24.31 3.68
C ILE A 111 -9.70 25.11 2.98
N GLN A 112 -8.54 24.48 2.81
CA GLN A 112 -7.47 24.98 1.94
C GLN A 112 -7.50 24.20 0.63
N PRO A 113 -7.13 24.81 -0.51
CA PRO A 113 -7.02 24.10 -1.77
C PRO A 113 -5.88 23.07 -1.67
N VAL A 114 -6.25 21.81 -1.47
CA VAL A 114 -5.29 20.72 -1.37
C VAL A 114 -4.87 20.29 -2.78
N ASN A 115 -3.57 20.33 -3.06
CA ASN A 115 -3.06 19.93 -4.36
C ASN A 115 -2.98 18.40 -4.44
N HIS A 116 -3.99 17.77 -5.02
CA HIS A 116 -4.12 16.31 -5.14
C HIS A 116 -2.88 15.63 -5.75
N GLN A 117 -2.17 16.30 -6.67
CA GLN A 117 -0.96 15.77 -7.28
C GLN A 117 0.20 15.63 -6.28
N LEU A 118 0.35 16.58 -5.36
CA LEU A 118 1.38 16.56 -4.33
C LEU A 118 1.16 15.39 -3.35
N ILE A 119 -0.10 15.13 -3.01
CA ILE A 119 -0.47 14.00 -2.14
C ILE A 119 -0.17 12.68 -2.82
N LEU A 120 -0.54 12.52 -4.09
CA LEU A 120 -0.25 11.29 -4.84
C LEU A 120 1.26 11.03 -4.93
N VAL A 121 2.07 12.09 -5.14
CA VAL A 121 3.53 11.98 -5.16
C VAL A 121 4.08 11.61 -3.77
N LEU A 122 3.58 12.20 -2.69
CA LEU A 122 3.99 11.88 -1.32
C LEU A 122 3.66 10.43 -0.95
N VAL A 123 2.44 9.97 -1.24
CA VAL A 123 2.00 8.63 -0.89
C VAL A 123 2.68 7.56 -1.76
N THR A 124 2.91 7.84 -3.04
CA THR A 124 3.67 6.94 -3.93
C THR A 124 5.16 6.95 -3.59
N GLY A 125 5.71 8.10 -3.22
CA GLY A 125 7.10 8.24 -2.76
C GLY A 125 7.35 7.50 -1.45
N TYR A 126 6.42 7.57 -0.49
CA TYR A 126 6.47 6.81 0.76
C TYR A 126 6.50 5.30 0.49
N PHE A 127 5.72 4.83 -0.48
CA PHE A 127 5.79 3.43 -0.92
C PHE A 127 7.18 3.07 -1.48
N GLY A 128 7.73 3.88 -2.39
CA GLY A 128 9.07 3.64 -2.92
C GLY A 128 10.17 3.61 -1.85
N VAL A 129 10.12 4.51 -0.87
CA VAL A 129 11.07 4.54 0.26
C VAL A 129 10.94 3.30 1.14
N SER A 130 9.71 2.86 1.44
CA SER A 130 9.49 1.66 2.25
C SER A 130 9.99 0.38 1.58
N VAL A 131 9.88 0.28 0.25
CA VAL A 131 10.48 -0.81 -0.54
C VAL A 131 12.01 -0.80 -0.42
N LEU A 132 12.65 0.37 -0.58
CA LEU A 132 14.10 0.52 -0.47
C LEU A 132 14.63 0.21 0.94
N PHE A 133 13.93 0.69 1.97
CA PHE A 133 14.33 0.45 3.37
C PHE A 133 14.21 -1.02 3.75
N SER A 134 13.13 -1.68 3.30
CA SER A 134 12.93 -3.10 3.50
C SER A 134 14.05 -3.93 2.86
N GLY A 135 14.56 -3.50 1.70
CA GLY A 135 15.72 -4.12 1.06
C GLY A 135 17.02 -4.04 1.87
N ARG A 136 17.22 -2.99 2.68
CA ARG A 136 18.46 -2.79 3.47
C ARG A 136 18.45 -3.44 4.85
N ILE A 137 17.28 -3.66 5.46
CA ILE A 137 17.18 -4.25 6.80
C ILE A 137 17.69 -5.71 6.84
N GLN A 138 17.70 -6.41 5.69
CA GLN A 138 18.10 -7.81 5.58
C GLN A 138 19.59 -8.03 5.21
N GLU A 139 20.33 -6.96 4.90
CA GLU A 139 21.80 -7.02 4.64
C GLU A 139 22.65 -6.85 5.91
N ARG A 140 22.01 -6.63 7.07
CA ARG A 140 22.64 -6.61 8.39
C ARG A 140 22.24 -7.84 9.18
#